data_AF-A0A1B6HCX3-F1
#
_entry.id   AF-A0A1B6HCX3-F1
#
_cell.length_a   1.000
_cell.length_b   1.000
_cell.length_c   1.000
_cell.angle_alpha   90.00
_cell.angle_beta   90.00
_cell.angle_gamma   90.00
#
_symmetry.space_group_name_H-M   'P 1'
#
loop_
_entity.id
_entity.type
_entity.pdbx_description
1 polymer ?
#
loop_
_entity_poly.entity_id
_entity_poly.type
_entity_poly.pdbx_seq_one_letter_code
_entity_poly.pdbx_strand_id
1 'polypeptide(L)'
;MAMGKSFRVFEKVNPPNPYSILLEQRMNNDSVLFESQAVAVLSAQETESVKRQYTKLCDAYGCLGVLQLNAGENTLLYLVVVSGCISVGKIRDSEIFRITQTNFISLRNQSQDEERISE
;
A
#
# COMPACT_ATOMS: atom_id res chain seq x y z
N MET A 1 -10.30 18.83 -11.09
CA MET A 1 -9.94 19.16 -9.69
C MET A 1 -8.73 18.28 -9.37
N ALA A 2 -7.70 18.73 -8.66
CA ALA A 2 -6.53 17.84 -8.46
C ALA A 2 -6.92 16.69 -7.51
N MET A 3 -6.84 15.44 -7.99
CA MET A 3 -7.02 14.27 -7.13
C MET A 3 -5.98 14.33 -6.02
N GLY A 4 -6.41 14.30 -4.76
CA GLY A 4 -5.49 14.25 -3.63
C GLY A 4 -4.96 12.84 -3.40
N LYS A 5 -3.72 12.73 -2.95
CA LYS A 5 -3.20 11.46 -2.41
C LYS A 5 -3.87 11.16 -1.07
N SER A 6 -4.96 10.41 -1.13
CA SER A 6 -5.81 10.08 0.02
C SER A 6 -5.30 8.85 0.77
N PHE A 7 -4.47 8.01 0.16
CA PHE A 7 -3.89 6.82 0.79
C PHE A 7 -2.51 7.11 1.37
N ARG A 8 -2.24 6.56 2.54
CA ARG A 8 -0.95 6.63 3.22
C ARG A 8 -0.50 5.23 3.57
N VAL A 9 0.71 4.88 3.16
CA VAL A 9 1.33 3.60 3.47
C VAL A 9 2.39 3.83 4.52
N PHE A 10 2.34 3.02 5.59
CA PHE A 10 3.35 2.99 6.63
C PHE A 10 3.91 1.58 6.75
N GLU A 11 5.16 1.49 7.18
CA GLU A 11 5.84 0.22 7.39
C GLU A 11 6.37 0.12 8.82
N LYS A 12 6.50 -1.11 9.31
CA LYS A 12 7.17 -1.41 10.57
C LYS A 12 8.33 -2.37 10.29
N VAL A 13 9.55 -1.83 10.44
CA VAL A 13 10.82 -2.57 10.29
C VAL A 13 11.49 -2.61 11.66
N ASN A 14 11.10 -3.54 12.53
CA ASN A 14 11.69 -3.65 13.87
C ASN A 14 11.97 -5.12 14.21
N PRO A 15 13.19 -5.64 13.94
CA PRO A 15 13.60 -6.95 14.43
C PRO A 15 13.52 -6.97 15.96
N PRO A 16 12.89 -7.99 16.61
CA PRO A 16 12.51 -9.31 16.08
C PRO A 16 11.05 -9.44 15.57
N ASN A 17 10.29 -8.35 15.49
CA ASN A 17 8.89 -8.40 15.05
C ASN A 17 8.78 -8.67 13.54
N PRO A 18 7.71 -9.34 13.08
CA PRO A 18 7.43 -9.52 11.66
C PRO A 18 7.28 -8.17 10.97
N TYR A 19 7.70 -8.10 9.71
CA TYR A 19 7.45 -6.93 8.87
C TYR A 19 5.95 -6.76 8.66
N SER A 20 5.48 -5.54 8.80
CA SER A 20 4.08 -5.19 8.61
C SER A 20 3.90 -3.88 7.89
N ILE A 21 2.82 -3.80 7.11
CA ILE A 21 2.39 -2.61 6.39
C ILE A 21 1.03 -2.18 6.89
N LEU A 22 0.89 -0.89 7.17
CA LEU A 22 -0.36 -0.26 7.53
C LEU A 22 -0.80 0.67 6.40
N LEU A 23 -1.99 0.45 5.86
CA LEU A 23 -2.61 1.27 4.83
C LEU A 23 -3.76 2.07 5.44
N GLU A 24 -3.64 3.39 5.41
CA GLU A 24 -4.70 4.31 5.84
C GLU A 24 -5.30 5.06 4.65
N GLN A 25 -6.59 5.38 4.75
CA GLN A 25 -7.26 6.30 3.84
C GLN A 25 -7.75 7.52 4.63
N ARG A 26 -7.38 8.74 4.22
CA ARG A 26 -7.66 9.99 4.97
C ARG A 26 -9.14 10.25 5.32
N MET A 27 -10.06 9.69 4.55
CA MET A 27 -11.50 9.90 4.72
C MET A 27 -12.21 8.70 5.36
N ASN A 28 -11.45 7.66 5.73
CA ASN A 28 -11.97 6.50 6.41
C ASN A 28 -11.30 6.39 7.79
N ASN A 29 -12.07 5.94 8.78
CA ASN A 29 -11.57 5.73 10.13
C ASN A 29 -10.92 4.36 10.31
N ASP A 30 -11.21 3.43 9.40
CA ASP A 30 -10.62 2.11 9.39
C ASP A 30 -9.31 2.10 8.60
N SER A 31 -8.37 1.27 9.04
CA SER A 31 -7.11 1.01 8.34
C SER A 31 -6.95 -0.48 8.05
N VAL A 32 -6.10 -0.79 7.07
CA VAL A 32 -5.80 -2.18 6.70
C VAL A 32 -4.37 -2.50 7.10
N LEU A 33 -4.22 -3.53 7.93
CA LEU A 33 -2.95 -4.07 8.36
C LEU A 33 -2.62 -5.32 7.53
N PHE A 34 -1.41 -5.35 6.98
CA PHE A 34 -0.81 -6.49 6.31
C PHE A 34 0.34 -7.00 7.17
N GLU A 35 0.24 -8.21 7.68
CA GLU A 35 1.28 -8.82 8.51
C GLU A 35 1.27 -10.34 8.33
N SER A 36 2.45 -10.94 8.18
CA SER A 36 2.59 -12.41 8.09
C SER A 36 1.67 -13.10 7.08
N GLN A 37 1.43 -12.48 5.92
CA GLN A 37 0.52 -12.94 4.86
C GLN A 37 -0.97 -12.89 5.19
N ALA A 38 -1.34 -12.30 6.32
CA ALA A 38 -2.72 -12.02 6.68
C ALA A 38 -3.07 -10.55 6.40
N VAL A 39 -4.37 -10.31 6.19
CA VAL A 39 -4.95 -8.97 6.06
C VAL A 39 -5.97 -8.81 7.18
N ALA A 40 -5.81 -7.76 7.98
CA ALA A 40 -6.72 -7.41 9.05
C ALA A 40 -7.22 -5.98 8.86
N VAL A 41 -8.47 -5.73 9.26
CA VAL A 41 -9.03 -4.39 9.35
C VAL A 41 -8.91 -3.94 10.80
N LEU A 42 -8.32 -2.76 11.01
CA LEU A 42 -8.19 -2.16 12.33
C LEU A 42 -9.14 -0.96 12.44
N SER A 43 -9.80 -0.85 13.58
CA SER A 43 -10.54 0.36 13.96
C SER A 43 -9.59 1.53 14.18
N ALA A 44 -10.13 2.76 14.23
CA ALA A 44 -9.35 3.96 14.53
C ALA A 44 -8.56 3.84 15.85
N GLN A 45 -9.16 3.27 16.89
CA GLN A 45 -8.53 3.12 18.21
C GLN A 45 -7.35 2.14 18.19
N GLU A 46 -7.50 1.01 17.50
CA GLU A 46 -6.42 0.04 17.31
C GLU A 46 -5.29 0.64 16.48
N THR A 47 -5.66 1.36 15.41
CA THR A 47 -4.72 2.03 14.51
C THR A 47 -3.86 3.03 15.28
N GLU A 48 -4.46 3.92 16.08
CA GLU A 48 -3.71 4.90 16.88
C GLU A 48 -2.73 4.26 17.88
N SER A 49 -3.11 3.10 18.42
CA SER A 49 -2.30 2.36 19.39
C SER A 49 -1.04 1.77 18.76
N VAL A 50 -1.14 1.25 17.53
CA VAL A 50 0.00 0.61 16.84
C VAL A 50 0.82 1.59 16.00
N LYS A 51 0.21 2.65 15.46
CA LYS A 51 0.80 3.59 14.50
C LYS A 51 2.11 4.24 14.97
N ARG A 52 2.32 4.38 16.28
CA ARG A 52 3.56 4.92 16.86
C ARG A 52 4.80 4.08 16.50
N GLN A 53 4.62 2.79 16.19
CA GLN A 53 5.69 1.87 15.81
C GLN A 53 5.94 1.84 14.30
N TYR A 54 5.16 2.59 13.51
CA TYR A 54 5.21 2.58 12.05
C TYR A 54 5.83 3.88 11.53
N THR A 55 6.62 3.77 10.48
CA THR A 55 7.19 4.89 9.74
C THR A 55 6.47 5.06 8.42
N LYS A 56 6.23 6.32 8.04
CA LYS A 56 5.56 6.62 6.78
C LYS A 56 6.48 6.26 5.61
N LEU A 57 6.00 5.40 4.72
CA LEU A 57 6.72 4.95 3.53
C LEU A 57 6.39 5.85 2.33
N CYS A 58 5.10 5.98 1.97
CA CYS A 58 4.67 6.84 0.86
C CYS A 58 3.20 7.27 0.94
N ASP A 59 2.85 8.29 0.14
CA ASP A 59 1.46 8.65 -0.14
C ASP A 59 1.08 8.19 -1.55
N ALA A 60 -0.16 7.70 -1.70
CA ALA A 60 -0.69 7.19 -2.97
C ALA A 60 -2.06 7.80 -3.31
N TYR A 61 -2.38 7.83 -4.61
CA TYR A 61 -3.69 8.24 -5.13
C TYR A 61 -4.73 7.14 -4.97
N GLY A 62 -4.32 5.88 -4.95
CA GLY A 62 -5.20 4.72 -4.87
C GLY A 62 -4.46 3.47 -4.43
N CYS A 63 -5.19 2.50 -3.90
CA CYS A 63 -4.74 1.13 -3.68
C CYS A 63 -5.37 0.23 -4.74
N LEU A 64 -4.57 -0.53 -5.49
CA LEU A 64 -5.05 -1.48 -6.50
C LEU A 64 -5.26 -2.88 -5.91
N GLY A 65 -4.60 -3.19 -4.80
CA GLY A 65 -4.72 -4.47 -4.10
C GLY A 65 -3.36 -5.15 -3.88
N VAL A 66 -3.42 -6.43 -3.53
CA VAL A 66 -2.23 -7.27 -3.34
C VAL A 66 -2.01 -8.11 -4.58
N LEU A 67 -0.82 -7.99 -5.18
CA LEU A 67 -0.36 -8.85 -6.27
C LEU A 67 0.41 -10.04 -5.68
N GLN A 68 -0.01 -11.24 -6.09
CA GLN A 68 0.70 -12.47 -5.81
C GLN A 68 1.46 -12.92 -7.06
N LEU A 69 2.78 -13.07 -6.95
CA LEU A 69 3.64 -13.60 -8.01
C LEU A 69 4.20 -14.95 -7.56
N ASN A 70 4.09 -15.98 -8.39
CA ASN A 70 4.69 -17.28 -8.09
C ASN A 70 6.03 -17.36 -8.83
N ALA A 71 7.14 -17.33 -8.09
CA ALA A 71 8.50 -17.37 -8.62
C ALA A 71 9.20 -18.66 -8.19
N GLY A 72 8.89 -19.75 -8.91
CA GLY A 72 9.31 -21.11 -8.55
C GLY A 72 8.50 -21.63 -7.36
N GLU A 73 9.19 -22.08 -6.32
CA GLU A 73 8.56 -22.53 -5.06
C GLU A 73 8.20 -21.38 -4.10
N ASN A 74 8.68 -20.17 -4.38
CA ASN A 74 8.40 -18.98 -3.56
C ASN A 74 7.22 -18.19 -4.14
N THR A 75 6.20 -17.97 -3.31
CA THR A 75 5.15 -16.97 -3.59
C THR A 75 5.61 -15.60 -3.11
N LEU A 76 5.61 -14.57 -3.93
CA LEU A 76 5.89 -13.19 -3.54
C LEU A 76 4.59 -12.41 -3.43
N LEU A 77 4.51 -11.49 -2.47
CA LEU A 77 3.32 -10.68 -2.21
C LEU A 77 3.69 -9.20 -2.20
N TYR A 78 3.03 -8.42 -3.05
CA TYR A 78 3.26 -6.97 -3.16
C TYR A 78 1.96 -6.21 -2.99
N LEU A 79 1.97 -5.16 -2.17
CA LEU A 79 0.92 -4.15 -2.18
C LEU A 79 1.16 -3.20 -3.35
N VAL A 80 0.20 -3.12 -4.27
CA VAL A 80 0.28 -2.27 -5.45
C VAL A 80 -0.52 -1.00 -5.21
N VAL A 81 0.16 0.15 -5.26
CA VAL A 81 -0.44 1.47 -5.06
C VAL A 81 -0.21 2.39 -6.25
N VAL A 82 -1.14 3.31 -6.49
CA VAL A 82 -1.03 4.31 -7.55
C VAL A 82 -0.20 5.49 -7.06
N SER A 83 1.01 5.66 -7.56
CA SER A 83 1.92 6.75 -7.20
C SER A 83 1.79 7.97 -8.12
N GLY A 84 1.24 7.78 -9.32
CA GLY A 84 1.00 8.82 -10.33
C GLY A 84 -0.24 8.56 -11.18
N CYS A 85 -1.05 9.61 -11.38
CA CYS A 85 -2.16 9.60 -12.31
C CYS A 85 -2.38 11.00 -12.91
N ILE A 86 -2.99 11.07 -14.10
CA ILE A 86 -3.37 12.32 -14.75
C ILE A 86 -4.87 12.33 -15.05
N SER A 87 -5.52 13.48 -14.90
CA SER A 87 -6.90 13.66 -15.35
C SER A 87 -6.92 13.68 -16.88
N VAL A 88 -7.74 12.82 -17.50
CA VAL A 88 -7.89 12.73 -18.96
C VAL A 88 -9.19 13.33 -19.46
N GLY A 89 -10.08 13.74 -18.56
CA GLY A 89 -11.34 14.37 -18.91
C GLY A 89 -12.39 14.20 -17.82
N LYS A 90 -13.56 14.79 -18.07
CA LYS A 90 -14.71 14.72 -17.18
C LYS A 90 -15.94 14.27 -17.96
N ILE A 91 -16.68 13.31 -17.41
CA ILE A 91 -17.99 12.90 -17.94
C ILE A 91 -19.03 13.23 -16.87
N ARG A 92 -19.91 14.19 -17.15
CA ARG A 92 -20.88 14.75 -16.19
C ARG A 92 -20.18 15.22 -14.90
N ASP A 93 -20.41 14.52 -13.80
CA ASP A 93 -19.86 14.79 -12.47
C ASP A 93 -18.67 13.90 -12.11
N SER A 94 -18.28 12.99 -13.00
CA SER A 94 -17.16 12.07 -12.77
C SER A 94 -15.92 12.54 -13.53
N GLU A 95 -14.82 12.73 -12.81
CA GLU A 95 -13.50 12.99 -13.39
C GLU A 95 -12.79 11.65 -13.65
N ILE A 96 -12.22 11.49 -14.85
CA ILE A 96 -11.55 10.26 -15.28
C ILE A 96 -10.06 10.46 -15.16
N PHE A 97 -9.40 9.54 -14.47
CA PHE A 97 -7.95 9.54 -14.27
C PHE A 97 -7.31 8.35 -14.99
N ARG A 98 -6.22 8.62 -15.72
CA ARG A 98 -5.32 7.60 -16.23
C ARG A 98 -4.20 7.38 -15.24
N ILE A 99 -4.01 6.13 -14.80
CA ILE A 99 -2.85 5.72 -14.01
C ILE A 99 -1.61 5.83 -14.90
N THR A 100 -0.61 6.60 -14.44
CA THR A 100 0.66 6.77 -15.15
C THR A 100 1.81 6.06 -14.46
N GLN A 101 1.72 5.88 -13.13
CA GLN A 101 2.77 5.24 -12.32
C GLN A 101 2.15 4.46 -11.16
N THR A 102 2.75 3.32 -10.86
CA THR A 102 2.40 2.44 -9.74
C THR A 102 3.67 2.09 -8.95
N ASN A 103 3.55 1.96 -7.63
CA ASN A 103 4.61 1.44 -6.77
C ASN A 103 4.21 0.05 -6.26
N PHE A 104 5.20 -0.84 -6.20
CA PHE A 104 5.08 -2.20 -5.69
C PHE A 104 5.82 -2.27 -4.37
N ILE A 105 5.12 -2.58 -3.29
CA ILE A 105 5.68 -2.58 -1.94
C ILE A 105 5.66 -4.02 -1.43
N SER A 106 6.83 -4.61 -1.16
CA SER A 106 6.91 -6.00 -0.69
C SER A 106 6.22 -6.14 0.67
N LEU A 107 5.37 -7.15 0.82
CA LEU A 107 4.72 -7.49 2.09
C LEU A 107 5.59 -8.39 2.99
N ARG A 108 6.78 -8.80 2.53
CA ARG A 108 7.67 -9.71 3.26
C ARG A 108 9.01 -9.10 3.63
N ASN A 109 9.35 -7.93 3.07
CA ASN A 109 10.62 -7.22 3.25
C ASN A 109 11.85 -8.15 3.19
N GLN A 110 11.82 -9.14 2.29
CA GLN A 110 12.99 -9.94 1.99
C GLN A 110 13.78 -9.21 0.91
N SER A 111 15.06 -8.97 1.16
CA SER A 111 15.98 -8.29 0.23
C SER A 111 16.09 -8.98 -1.14
N GLN A 112 15.70 -10.26 -1.24
CA GLN A 112 15.61 -10.99 -2.52
C GLN A 112 14.38 -10.60 -3.38
N ASP A 113 13.35 -10.02 -2.78
CA ASP A 113 12.11 -9.64 -3.48
C ASP A 113 12.24 -8.32 -4.25
N GLU A 114 13.14 -7.43 -3.84
CA GLU A 114 13.37 -6.15 -4.52
C GLU A 114 14.12 -6.34 -5.85
N GLU A 115 14.98 -7.35 -5.96
CA GLU A 115 15.83 -7.57 -7.15
C GLU A 115 15.07 -8.17 -8.35
N ARG A 116 13.94 -8.86 -8.10
CA ARG A 116 13.16 -9.56 -9.14
C ARG A 116 12.18 -8.68 -9.93
N ILE A 117 11.94 -7.45 -9.49
CA ILE A 117 11.02 -6.51 -10.17
C ILE A 117 11.79 -5.50 -11.04
N SER A 118 13.12 -5.45 -10.92
CA SER A 118 13.97 -4.53 -11.69
C SER A 118 14.31 -4.97 -13.11
N GLU A 119 13.81 -6.12 -13.60
CA GLU A 119 13.97 -6.58 -14.99
C GLU A 119 12.68 -6.52 -15.82
#